data_AF-G0PCF7-F1
#
_entry.id   AF-G0PCF7-F1
#
_cell.length_a   1.000
_cell.length_b   1.000
_cell.length_c   1.000
_cell.angle_alpha   90.00
_cell.angle_beta   90.00
_cell.angle_gamma   90.00
#
_symmetry.space_group_name_H-M   'P 1'
#
loop_
_entity.id
_entity.type
_entity.pdbx_description
1 polymer ?
#
loop_
_entity_poly.entity_id
_entity_poly.type
_entity_poly.pdbx_seq_one_letter_code
_entity_poly.pdbx_strand_id
1 'polypeptide(L)'
;MKIVFLVLLCLFCSVNAFVWPDCVDNDPMCTKKGMVCGYASEGATVKHCVVKCETDEQCDDSRRCVSGGCQMKPRVAQDNFI
;
A
#
# COMPACT_ATOMS: atom_id res chain seq x y z
N MET A 1 -30.91 -27.35 1.90
CA MET A 1 -30.17 -26.84 0.70
C MET A 1 -29.83 -25.34 0.74
N LYS A 2 -30.35 -24.54 1.70
CA LYS A 2 -30.05 -23.09 1.79
C LYS A 2 -28.69 -22.76 2.45
N ILE A 3 -28.21 -23.63 3.34
CA ILE A 3 -26.97 -23.43 4.11
C ILE A 3 -25.73 -23.59 3.22
N VAL A 4 -25.76 -24.51 2.24
CA VAL A 4 -24.65 -24.76 1.32
C VAL A 4 -24.36 -23.53 0.44
N PHE A 5 -25.40 -22.78 0.05
CA PHE A 5 -25.27 -21.57 -0.74
C PHE A 5 -24.62 -20.42 0.04
N LEU A 6 -24.90 -20.33 1.35
CA LEU A 6 -24.31 -19.34 2.26
C LEU A 6 -22.80 -19.58 2.49
N VAL A 7 -22.38 -20.85 2.60
CA VAL A 7 -20.96 -21.21 2.76
C VAL A 7 -20.17 -20.92 1.48
N LEU A 8 -20.75 -21.17 0.30
CA LEU A 8 -20.12 -20.85 -0.99
C LEU A 8 -19.94 -19.33 -1.19
N LEU A 9 -20.91 -18.51 -0.79
CA LEU A 9 -20.79 -17.04 -0.87
C LEU A 9 -19.72 -16.48 0.08
N CYS A 10 -19.58 -17.02 1.30
CA CYS A 10 -18.52 -16.61 2.23
C CYS A 10 -17.12 -16.94 1.72
N LEU A 11 -16.95 -18.06 1.01
CA LEU A 11 -15.66 -18.41 0.38
C LEU A 11 -15.28 -17.43 -0.74
N PHE A 12 -16.24 -16.95 -1.53
CA PHE A 12 -15.97 -15.96 -2.58
C PHE A 12 -15.69 -14.55 -2.04
N CYS A 13 -16.27 -14.15 -0.90
CA CYS A 13 -15.99 -12.84 -0.30
C CYS A 13 -14.59 -12.74 0.34
N SER A 14 -13.92 -13.87 0.61
CA SER A 14 -12.63 -13.90 1.31
C SER A 14 -11.43 -13.53 0.42
N VAL A 15 -11.62 -13.39 -0.90
CA VAL A 15 -10.55 -13.03 -1.85
C VAL A 15 -10.51 -11.55 -2.23
N ASN A 16 -11.29 -10.68 -1.58
CA ASN A 16 -11.01 -9.24 -1.58
C ASN A 16 -9.87 -8.92 -0.59
N ALA A 17 -8.75 -9.63 -0.71
CA ALA A 17 -7.49 -9.04 -0.30
C ALA A 17 -7.34 -7.82 -1.20
N PHE A 18 -7.28 -6.63 -0.60
CA PHE A 18 -7.04 -5.38 -1.29
C PHE A 18 -5.60 -5.43 -1.83
N VAL A 19 -5.38 -6.18 -2.92
CA VAL A 19 -4.08 -6.33 -3.56
C VAL A 19 -3.85 -5.00 -4.27
N TRP A 20 -2.99 -4.18 -3.68
CA TRP A 20 -2.48 -2.99 -4.37
C TRP A 20 -1.75 -3.52 -5.59
N PRO A 21 -2.19 -3.20 -6.82
CA PRO A 21 -1.52 -3.70 -8.01
C PRO A 21 -0.05 -3.29 -7.95
N ASP A 22 0.81 -4.27 -8.13
CA ASP A 22 2.24 -4.05 -8.24
C ASP A 22 2.49 -3.16 -9.46
N CYS A 23 3.39 -2.20 -9.34
CA CYS A 23 3.73 -1.31 -10.43
C CYS A 23 5.21 -1.42 -10.78
N VAL A 24 5.53 -1.03 -12.01
CA VAL A 24 6.91 -0.83 -12.48
C VAL A 24 7.24 0.67 -12.49
N ASP A 25 8.52 1.02 -12.48
CA ASP A 25 8.92 2.42 -12.57
C ASP A 25 8.29 3.09 -13.79
N ASN A 26 7.68 4.28 -13.58
CA ASN A 26 6.91 5.02 -14.58
C ASN A 26 5.65 4.29 -15.11
N ASP A 27 5.00 3.48 -14.27
CA ASP A 27 3.73 2.87 -14.63
C ASP A 27 2.65 3.93 -15.00
N PRO A 28 2.08 3.88 -16.22
CA PRO A 28 1.11 4.86 -16.69
C PRO A 28 -0.19 4.84 -15.88
N MET A 29 -0.53 3.75 -15.19
CA MET A 29 -1.70 3.70 -14.31
C MET A 29 -1.50 4.56 -13.06
N CYS A 30 -0.28 4.63 -12.51
CA CYS A 30 0.02 5.50 -11.38
C CYS A 30 -0.01 6.97 -11.84
N THR A 31 0.64 7.28 -12.96
CA THR A 31 0.74 8.65 -13.48
C THR A 31 -0.63 9.25 -13.82
N LYS A 32 -1.55 8.45 -14.37
CA LYS A 32 -2.94 8.89 -14.64
C LYS A 32 -3.69 9.34 -13.38
N LYS A 33 -3.29 8.86 -12.21
CA LYS A 33 -3.85 9.24 -10.91
C LYS A 33 -3.02 10.30 -10.18
N GLY A 34 -1.99 10.86 -10.81
CA GLY A 34 -1.05 11.79 -10.17
C GLY A 34 -0.15 11.11 -9.12
N MET A 35 -0.02 9.78 -9.19
CA MET A 35 0.79 8.96 -8.29
C MET A 35 2.08 8.54 -8.99
N VAL A 36 3.07 8.10 -8.20
CA VAL A 36 4.33 7.52 -8.69
C VAL A 36 4.45 6.08 -8.22
N CYS A 37 5.18 5.27 -8.97
CA CYS A 37 5.49 3.93 -8.53
C CYS A 37 6.61 3.97 -7.48
N GLY A 38 6.34 3.47 -6.28
CA GLY A 38 7.29 3.52 -5.16
C GLY A 38 6.98 2.47 -4.11
N TYR A 39 7.83 2.40 -3.08
CA TYR A 39 7.64 1.43 -2.00
C TYR A 39 6.62 1.98 -0.98
N ALA A 40 5.67 1.14 -0.56
CA ALA A 40 4.71 1.55 0.46
C ALA A 40 5.32 1.60 1.88
N SER A 41 6.41 0.86 2.11
CA SER A 41 7.14 0.76 3.38
C SER A 41 8.62 0.59 3.12
N GLU A 42 9.43 1.06 4.06
CA GLU A 42 10.85 0.78 4.11
C GLU A 42 11.08 -0.74 4.22
N GLY A 43 11.95 -1.30 3.37
CA GLY A 43 12.22 -2.74 3.30
C GLY A 43 11.23 -3.55 2.45
N ALA A 44 10.21 -2.92 1.86
CA ALA A 44 9.35 -3.60 0.90
C ALA A 44 10.14 -3.98 -0.36
N THR A 45 9.89 -5.17 -0.89
CA THR A 45 10.49 -5.65 -2.15
C THR A 45 9.62 -5.34 -3.37
N VAL A 46 8.36 -4.95 -3.13
CA VAL A 46 7.35 -4.71 -4.14
C VAL A 46 6.97 -3.23 -4.17
N LYS A 47 6.83 -2.68 -5.37
CA LYS A 47 6.44 -1.29 -5.58
C LYS A 47 4.93 -1.22 -5.86
N HIS A 48 4.30 -0.18 -5.33
CA HIS A 48 2.89 0.16 -5.56
C HIS A 48 2.75 1.62 -5.97
N CYS A 49 1.59 2.01 -6.50
CA CYS A 49 1.31 3.42 -6.74
C CYS A 49 1.20 4.17 -5.41
N VAL A 50 2.14 5.04 -5.12
CA VAL A 50 2.17 5.90 -3.94
C VAL A 50 1.97 7.36 -4.34
N VAL A 51 1.49 8.17 -3.40
CA VAL A 51 1.33 9.61 -3.61
C VAL A 51 2.70 10.23 -3.88
N LYS A 52 2.81 11.04 -4.94
CA LYS A 52 4.02 11.79 -5.24
C LYS A 52 4.25 12.84 -4.15
N CYS A 53 5.49 13.00 -3.72
CA CYS A 53 5.87 14.03 -2.76
C CYS A 53 7.24 14.61 -3.09
N GLU A 54 7.49 15.82 -2.62
CA GLU A 54 8.81 16.45 -2.58
C GLU A 54 9.29 16.70 -1.16
N THR A 55 8.35 16.92 -0.22
CA THR A 55 8.60 17.13 1.20
C THR A 55 7.69 16.25 2.06
N ASP A 56 8.07 16.01 3.31
CA ASP A 56 7.30 15.19 4.25
C ASP A 56 5.90 15.76 4.54
N GLU A 57 5.74 17.08 4.46
CA GLU A 57 4.48 17.80 4.70
C GLU A 57 3.41 17.51 3.64
N GLN A 58 3.81 17.00 2.48
CA GLN A 58 2.88 16.59 1.41
C GLN A 58 2.29 15.20 1.66
N CYS A 59 2.80 14.47 2.64
CA CYS A 59 2.34 13.15 3.03
C CYS A 59 1.45 13.21 4.28
N ASP A 60 0.56 12.23 4.44
CA ASP A 60 -0.18 12.06 5.70
C ASP A 60 0.77 11.87 6.90
N ASP A 61 0.32 12.19 8.12
CA ASP A 61 1.14 12.13 9.34
C ASP A 61 1.82 10.77 9.59
N SER A 62 1.25 9.69 9.08
CA SER A 62 1.76 8.31 9.19
C SER A 62 2.84 7.97 8.14
N ARG A 63 3.13 8.89 7.22
CA ARG A 63 4.00 8.68 6.06
C ARG A 63 5.07 9.77 5.99
N ARG A 64 6.13 9.50 5.24
CA ARG A 64 7.23 10.43 4.95
C ARG A 64 7.59 10.36 3.48
N CYS A 65 8.18 11.43 2.96
CA CYS A 65 8.59 11.50 1.58
C CYS A 65 9.95 10.84 1.38
N VAL A 66 9.98 9.73 0.64
CA VAL A 66 11.22 8.99 0.36
C VAL A 66 11.25 8.64 -1.12
N SER A 67 12.33 9.06 -1.79
CA SER A 67 12.53 8.85 -3.23
C SER A 67 11.38 9.39 -4.10
N GLY A 68 10.77 10.50 -3.68
CA GLY A 68 9.67 11.16 -4.40
C GLY A 68 8.28 10.54 -4.19
N GLY A 69 8.15 9.54 -3.31
CA GLY A 69 6.88 8.89 -2.96
C GLY A 69 6.63 8.84 -1.46
N CYS A 70 5.37 9.00 -1.04
CA CYS A 70 4.97 8.90 0.36
C CYS A 70 4.98 7.44 0.83
N GLN A 71 5.93 7.10 1.70
CA GLN A 71 6.10 5.76 2.28
C GLN A 71 5.69 5.79 3.75
N MET A 72 5.20 4.67 4.29
CA MET A 72 4.91 4.57 5.73
C MET A 72 6.19 4.81 6.53
N LYS A 73 6.07 5.64 7.57
CA LYS A 73 7.16 5.78 8.56
C LYS A 73 7.41 4.39 9.16
N PRO A 74 8.67 3.97 9.33
CA PRO A 74 8.95 2.74 10.04
C PRO A 74 8.26 2.84 11.39
N ARG A 75 7.41 1.86 11.71
CA ARG A 75 7.01 1.69 13.10
C ARG A 75 8.31 1.43 13.81
N VAL A 76 8.78 2.40 14.60
CA VAL A 76 9.85 2.15 15.55
C VAL A 76 9.38 0.90 16.28
N ALA A 77 10.08 -0.21 16.08
CA ALA A 77 9.81 -1.41 16.84
C ALA A 77 9.91 -0.95 18.28
N GLN A 78 8.77 -0.89 18.96
CA GLN A 78 8.73 -0.68 20.40
C GLN A 78 9.16 -2.00 21.07
N ASP A 79 10.22 -2.62 20.56
CA ASP A 79 10.99 -3.71 21.15
C ASP A 79 12.07 -3.04 21.99
N ASN A 80 11.62 -2.47 23.09
CA ASN A 80 12.43 -2.18 24.26
C ASN A 80 11.48 -1.60 25.31
N PHE A 81 10.81 -2.46 26.07
CA PHE A 81 10.69 -2.28 27.51
C PHE A 81 10.19 -3.59 28.14
N ILE A 82 11.10 -4.18 28.93
CA ILE A 82 10.97 -5.22 29.98
C ILE A 82 11.05 -6.68 29.52
#